data_AF-A0A830G379-F1
#
_entry.id   AF-A0A830G379-F1
#
_cell.length_a   1.000
_cell.length_b   1.000
_cell.length_c   1.000
_cell.angle_alpha   90.00
_cell.angle_beta   90.00
_cell.angle_gamma   90.00
#
_symmetry.space_group_name_H-M   'P 1'
#
loop_
_entity.id
_entity.type
_entity.pdbx_description
1 polymer ?
#
loop_
_entity_poly.entity_id
_entity_poly.type
_entity_poly.pdbx_seq_one_letter_code
_entity_poly.pdbx_strand_id
1 'polypeptide(L)'
;MESHNHDTTTDSDHDHGDGNHTEPRSIRKLGVVAAINTAGFVIELAGGLLFGSLALLSDAVHMLFDALSYLMAFAATYVADRYEERDLWTYGLHRLEPFAALLNGVLLVPMALVILYESYQRFYNPVDLDPTMTILLATGGLVVNVASVGYLHGDELSLNERGAFYHLLGDTGASVAVIISTAIVAVFEIRMVDPITAALIAVVIIWSAYTVLRDSLDLLLERSPIPIADLQASLMSIESVEAVEDCHVWQVCSRLTIGTVRVKVSVDSLNTQEELRATIHERLRDAGLDHVTVELVNEATTHRTTTHTH
;
A
#
# COMPACT_ATOMS: atom_id res chain seq x y z
N MET A 1 -50.05 -32.28 28.28
CA MET A 1 -49.05 -31.51 29.05
C MET A 1 -47.79 -32.33 29.06
N GLU A 2 -46.71 -31.76 28.49
CA GLU A 2 -45.27 -32.13 28.55
C GLU A 2 -44.88 -33.54 28.06
N SER A 3 -44.33 -33.71 26.84
CA SER A 3 -42.93 -33.49 26.40
C SER A 3 -41.89 -34.28 27.18
N HIS A 4 -41.16 -35.18 26.51
CA HIS A 4 -39.70 -35.07 26.36
C HIS A 4 -39.17 -36.07 25.31
N ASN A 5 -38.47 -35.46 24.35
CA ASN A 5 -37.68 -36.04 23.26
C ASN A 5 -36.30 -36.42 23.82
N HIS A 6 -35.68 -37.51 23.34
CA HIS A 6 -34.26 -37.76 23.58
C HIS A 6 -33.52 -37.83 22.25
N ASP A 7 -32.68 -36.82 22.06
CA ASP A 7 -31.64 -36.67 21.05
C ASP A 7 -30.63 -37.81 21.08
N THR A 8 -30.13 -38.17 19.89
CA THR A 8 -28.72 -38.52 19.68
C THR A 8 -28.35 -38.16 18.24
N THR A 9 -28.09 -36.87 17.99
CA THR A 9 -27.30 -36.43 16.83
C THR A 9 -25.85 -36.29 17.30
N THR A 10 -25.00 -37.11 16.71
CA THR A 10 -23.54 -36.98 16.75
C THR A 10 -23.15 -35.67 16.08
N ASP A 11 -22.68 -34.71 16.87
CA ASP A 11 -22.08 -33.47 16.39
C ASP A 11 -20.62 -33.74 16.05
N SER A 12 -20.29 -33.62 14.77
CA SER A 12 -18.93 -33.65 14.25
C SER A 12 -18.40 -32.23 14.26
N ASP A 13 -17.59 -31.91 15.26
CA ASP A 13 -16.79 -30.69 15.32
C ASP A 13 -15.90 -30.59 14.06
N HIS A 14 -16.28 -29.69 13.16
CA HIS A 14 -15.41 -29.21 12.09
C HIS A 14 -14.65 -27.99 12.62
N ASP A 15 -13.42 -28.25 13.05
CA ASP A 15 -12.41 -27.24 13.34
C ASP A 15 -12.09 -26.46 12.06
N HIS A 16 -12.65 -25.26 11.94
CA HIS A 16 -12.30 -24.32 10.88
C HIS A 16 -10.97 -23.67 11.24
N GLY A 17 -9.94 -24.12 10.53
CA GLY A 17 -8.57 -23.66 10.66
C GLY A 17 -8.42 -22.14 10.62
N ASP A 18 -7.75 -21.65 11.66
CA ASP A 18 -6.78 -20.55 11.74
C ASP A 18 -6.78 -19.59 10.53
N GLY A 19 -7.78 -18.71 10.49
CA GLY A 19 -7.68 -17.45 9.75
C GLY A 19 -6.68 -16.55 10.47
N ASN A 20 -5.54 -16.32 9.83
CA ASN A 20 -4.43 -15.52 10.32
C ASN A 20 -4.86 -14.08 10.69
N HIS A 21 -5.37 -13.89 11.91
CA HIS A 21 -5.76 -12.60 12.48
C HIS A 21 -4.53 -11.82 12.97
N THR A 22 -3.65 -11.40 12.07
CA THR A 22 -2.57 -10.42 12.33
C THR A 22 -3.09 -8.96 12.41
N GLU A 23 -4.40 -8.76 12.51
CA GLU A 23 -5.12 -7.53 12.11
C GLU A 23 -5.07 -6.35 13.11
N PRO A 24 -5.19 -6.50 14.45
CA PRO A 24 -5.25 -5.33 15.34
C PRO A 24 -3.90 -4.61 15.50
N ARG A 25 -2.81 -5.32 15.26
CA ARG A 25 -1.45 -4.85 15.55
C ARG A 25 -0.92 -3.92 14.46
N SER A 26 -1.27 -4.17 13.19
CA SER A 26 -0.84 -3.37 12.03
C SER A 26 -1.50 -1.98 12.00
N ILE A 27 -2.82 -1.89 12.17
CA ILE A 27 -3.55 -0.61 12.27
C ILE A 27 -3.01 0.23 13.42
N ARG A 28 -2.78 -0.37 14.59
CA ARG A 28 -2.28 0.35 15.76
C ARG A 28 -0.88 0.93 15.49
N LYS A 29 -0.03 0.18 14.77
CA LYS A 29 1.31 0.64 14.41
C LYS A 29 1.28 1.86 13.49
N LEU A 30 0.52 1.77 12.39
CA LEU A 30 0.31 2.88 11.46
C LEU A 30 -0.31 4.11 12.16
N GLY A 31 -1.27 3.90 13.07
CA GLY A 31 -1.90 4.98 13.83
C GLY A 31 -0.94 5.70 14.76
N VAL A 32 0.01 4.98 15.39
CA VAL A 32 1.05 5.61 16.22
C VAL A 32 2.03 6.39 15.36
N VAL A 33 2.47 5.87 14.21
CA VAL A 33 3.34 6.63 13.29
C VAL A 33 2.64 7.89 12.79
N ALA A 34 1.38 7.78 12.37
CA ALA A 34 0.58 8.94 11.97
C ALA A 34 0.48 9.98 13.10
N ALA A 35 0.28 9.53 14.34
CA ALA A 35 0.22 10.42 15.50
C ALA A 35 1.56 11.11 15.80
N ILE A 36 2.67 10.35 15.73
CA ILE A 36 4.03 10.89 15.93
C ILE A 36 4.33 11.96 14.87
N ASN A 37 4.07 11.66 13.59
CA ASN A 37 4.36 12.60 12.51
C ASN A 37 3.47 13.85 12.56
N THR A 38 2.20 13.67 12.89
CA THR A 38 1.26 14.78 13.11
C THR A 38 1.71 15.65 14.29
N ALA A 39 2.22 15.06 15.37
CA ALA A 39 2.74 15.82 16.50
C ALA A 39 4.00 16.62 16.10
N GLY A 40 4.91 16.04 15.32
CA GLY A 40 6.07 16.72 14.76
C GLY A 40 5.68 17.94 13.93
N PHE A 41 4.74 17.76 12.99
CA PHE A 41 4.15 18.85 12.20
C PHE A 41 3.60 19.99 13.08
N VAL A 42 2.80 19.67 14.12
CA VAL A 42 2.22 20.69 15.00
C VAL A 42 3.31 21.45 15.76
N ILE A 43 4.36 20.76 16.23
CA ILE A 43 5.49 21.38 16.94
C ILE A 43 6.24 22.34 16.03
N GLU A 44 6.56 21.93 14.80
CA GLU A 44 7.28 22.78 13.84
C GLU A 44 6.44 23.96 13.36
N LEU A 45 5.15 23.75 13.09
CA LEU A 45 4.23 24.81 12.74
C LEU A 45 4.12 25.85 13.87
N ALA A 46 3.94 25.38 15.11
CA ALA A 46 3.88 26.27 16.28
C ALA A 46 5.22 27.00 16.47
N GLY A 47 6.35 26.31 16.31
CA GLY A 47 7.67 26.92 16.36
C GLY A 47 7.86 28.00 15.29
N GLY A 48 7.50 27.69 14.04
CA GLY A 48 7.59 28.63 12.92
C GLY A 48 6.75 29.90 13.15
N LEU A 49 5.54 29.74 13.68
CA LEU A 49 4.64 30.86 13.99
C LEU A 49 5.10 31.67 15.22
N LEU A 50 5.53 31.00 16.30
CA LEU A 50 5.93 31.66 17.54
C LEU A 50 7.27 32.40 17.41
N PHE A 51 8.22 31.81 16.68
CA PHE A 51 9.55 32.38 16.49
C PHE A 51 9.70 33.16 15.18
N GLY A 52 8.64 33.24 14.36
CA GLY A 52 8.65 33.94 13.07
C GLY A 52 9.64 33.36 12.06
N SER A 53 9.92 32.06 12.14
CA SER A 53 10.94 31.40 11.32
C SER A 53 10.33 30.83 10.06
N LEU A 54 10.68 31.42 8.91
CA LEU A 54 10.32 30.93 7.58
C LEU A 54 10.89 29.52 7.31
N ALA A 55 12.06 29.20 7.86
CA ALA A 55 12.66 27.88 7.73
C ALA A 55 11.82 26.80 8.42
N LEU A 56 11.38 27.05 9.66
CA LEU A 56 10.48 26.17 10.40
C LEU A 56 9.11 26.04 9.73
N LEU A 57 8.60 27.14 9.15
CA LEU A 57 7.31 27.12 8.46
C LEU A 57 7.37 26.32 7.16
N SER A 58 8.50 26.40 6.44
CA SER A 58 8.76 25.60 5.23
C SER A 58 8.87 24.11 5.55
N ASP A 59 9.56 23.76 6.64
CA ASP A 59 9.70 22.37 7.10
C ASP A 59 8.36 21.81 7.58
N ALA A 60 7.56 22.61 8.28
CA ALA A 60 6.21 22.23 8.70
C ALA A 60 5.30 21.89 7.50
N VAL A 61 5.45 22.55 6.35
CA VAL A 61 4.70 22.19 5.13
C VAL A 61 5.14 20.82 4.61
N HIS A 62 6.42 20.49 4.67
CA HIS A 62 6.91 19.15 4.33
C HIS A 62 6.30 18.09 5.25
N MET A 63 6.42 18.30 6.56
CA MET A 63 5.91 17.39 7.60
C MET A 63 4.39 17.24 7.54
N LEU A 64 3.66 18.25 7.08
CA LEU A 64 2.22 18.17 6.83
C LEU A 64 1.88 17.13 5.76
N PHE A 65 2.60 17.13 4.64
CA PHE A 65 2.35 16.17 3.56
C PHE A 65 2.69 14.75 4.01
N ASP A 66 3.76 14.57 4.77
CA ASP A 66 4.12 13.28 5.35
C ASP A 66 3.07 12.82 6.38
N ALA A 67 2.57 13.73 7.22
CA ALA A 67 1.52 13.42 8.20
C ALA A 67 0.22 13.03 7.50
N LEU A 68 -0.14 13.73 6.43
CA LEU A 68 -1.32 13.41 5.63
C LEU A 68 -1.18 12.04 4.94
N SER A 69 0.01 11.70 4.45
CA SER A 69 0.32 10.36 3.91
C SER A 69 -0.01 9.26 4.92
N TYR A 70 0.57 9.33 6.13
CA TYR A 70 0.34 8.33 7.17
C TYR A 70 -1.10 8.33 7.68
N LEU A 71 -1.74 9.50 7.81
CA LEU A 71 -3.13 9.61 8.23
C LEU A 71 -4.07 8.96 7.20
N MET A 72 -3.84 9.18 5.91
CA MET A 72 -4.64 8.60 4.84
C MET A 72 -4.42 7.09 4.75
N ALA A 73 -3.18 6.61 4.91
CA ALA A 73 -2.89 5.17 4.98
C ALA A 73 -3.55 4.50 6.20
N PHE A 74 -3.49 5.14 7.37
CA PHE A 74 -4.18 4.69 8.58
C PHE A 74 -5.69 4.69 8.39
N ALA A 75 -6.27 5.77 7.87
CA ALA A 75 -7.71 5.90 7.67
C ALA A 75 -8.23 4.89 6.64
N ALA A 76 -7.52 4.67 5.53
CA ALA A 76 -7.88 3.66 4.53
C ALA A 76 -7.90 2.25 5.14
N THR A 77 -6.86 1.89 5.91
CA THR A 77 -6.79 0.58 6.58
C THR A 77 -7.86 0.45 7.66
N TYR A 78 -8.04 1.48 8.49
CA TYR A 78 -9.04 1.49 9.55
C TYR A 78 -10.47 1.36 9.00
N VAL A 79 -10.77 2.07 7.92
CA VAL A 79 -12.08 1.99 7.26
C VAL A 79 -12.25 0.63 6.58
N ALA A 80 -11.22 0.11 5.91
CA ALA A 80 -11.27 -1.21 5.28
C ALA A 80 -11.60 -2.33 6.29
N ASP A 81 -11.00 -2.32 7.48
CA ASP A 81 -11.18 -3.37 8.49
C ASP A 81 -12.48 -3.22 9.30
N ARG A 82 -13.03 -2.00 9.42
CA ARG A 82 -14.22 -1.69 10.25
C ARG A 82 -15.52 -1.56 9.46
N TYR A 83 -15.46 -1.47 8.13
CA TYR A 83 -16.66 -1.27 7.34
C TYR A 83 -17.43 -2.59 7.18
N GLU A 84 -18.41 -2.80 8.06
CA GLU A 84 -19.38 -3.89 7.94
C GLU A 84 -20.18 -3.77 6.63
N GLU A 85 -20.35 -4.90 5.96
CA GLU A 85 -21.05 -5.07 4.68
C GLU A 85 -22.42 -4.36 4.70
N ARG A 86 -22.52 -3.25 3.97
CA ARG A 86 -23.82 -2.65 3.61
C ARG A 86 -24.12 -3.00 2.17
N ASP A 87 -25.41 -3.21 1.84
CA ASP A 87 -25.95 -3.67 0.55
C ASP A 87 -25.41 -2.96 -0.72
N LEU A 88 -24.75 -1.80 -0.60
CA LEU A 88 -24.24 -1.02 -1.72
C LEU A 88 -22.75 -1.23 -2.02
N TRP A 89 -21.95 -1.68 -1.05
CA TRP A 89 -20.48 -1.84 -1.19
C TRP A 89 -20.11 -3.30 -0.95
N THR A 90 -20.39 -4.14 -1.95
CA THR A 90 -20.29 -5.62 -1.84
C THR A 90 -18.88 -6.15 -1.69
N TYR A 91 -17.86 -5.37 -2.03
CA TYR A 91 -16.44 -5.66 -1.76
C TYR A 91 -15.86 -4.72 -0.69
N GLY A 92 -16.71 -4.12 0.16
CA GLY A 92 -16.29 -3.14 1.15
C GLY A 92 -15.66 -1.88 0.55
N LEU A 93 -14.83 -1.21 1.35
CA LEU A 93 -14.16 0.04 0.99
C LEU A 93 -12.66 -0.11 0.74
N HIS A 94 -12.21 -1.33 0.39
CA HIS A 94 -10.80 -1.63 0.17
C HIS A 94 -10.14 -0.76 -0.93
N ARG A 95 -10.92 -0.27 -1.91
CA ARG A 95 -10.43 0.66 -2.95
C ARG A 95 -10.02 2.05 -2.43
N LEU A 96 -10.31 2.39 -1.17
CA LEU A 96 -9.80 3.62 -0.56
C LEU A 96 -8.28 3.58 -0.37
N GLU A 97 -7.69 2.39 -0.23
CA GLU A 97 -6.23 2.23 -0.10
C GLU A 97 -5.46 2.72 -1.34
N PRO A 98 -5.69 2.19 -2.56
CA PRO A 98 -5.00 2.70 -3.76
C PRO A 98 -5.38 4.15 -4.07
N PHE A 99 -6.59 4.60 -3.72
CA PHE A 99 -6.97 6.01 -3.88
C PHE A 99 -6.18 6.96 -2.95
N ALA A 100 -6.01 6.56 -1.68
CA ALA A 100 -5.19 7.30 -0.72
C ALA A 100 -3.72 7.35 -1.17
N ALA A 101 -3.18 6.24 -1.65
CA ALA A 101 -1.82 6.16 -2.17
C ALA A 101 -1.64 7.03 -3.43
N LEU A 102 -2.61 7.04 -4.35
CA LEU A 102 -2.61 7.93 -5.52
C LEU A 102 -2.59 9.40 -5.10
N LEU A 103 -3.47 9.80 -4.17
CA LEU A 103 -3.55 11.17 -3.68
C LEU A 103 -2.22 11.58 -3.04
N ASN A 104 -1.63 10.72 -2.20
CA ASN A 104 -0.34 10.97 -1.58
C ASN A 104 0.76 11.19 -2.65
N GLY A 105 0.83 10.29 -3.63
CA GLY A 105 1.76 10.42 -4.75
C GLY A 105 1.60 11.77 -5.47
N VAL A 106 0.37 12.19 -5.76
CA VAL A 106 0.09 13.48 -6.40
C VAL A 106 0.55 14.67 -5.57
N LEU A 107 0.48 14.60 -4.23
CA LEU A 107 0.94 15.66 -3.35
C LEU A 107 2.47 15.74 -3.23
N LEU A 108 3.17 14.60 -3.31
CA LEU A 108 4.63 14.55 -3.27
C LEU A 108 5.29 15.21 -4.49
N VAL A 109 4.65 15.15 -5.67
CA VAL A 109 5.24 15.68 -6.90
C VAL A 109 5.46 17.21 -6.84
N PRO A 110 4.45 18.06 -6.55
CA PRO A 110 4.66 19.49 -6.37
C PRO A 110 5.69 19.81 -5.29
N MET A 111 5.68 19.09 -4.17
CA MET A 111 6.63 19.29 -3.07
C MET A 111 8.07 19.09 -3.56
N ALA A 112 8.34 17.97 -4.24
CA ALA A 112 9.68 17.68 -4.75
C ALA A 112 10.11 18.65 -5.87
N LEU A 113 9.17 19.11 -6.71
CA LEU A 113 9.45 20.13 -7.73
C LEU A 113 9.82 21.47 -7.12
N VAL A 114 9.20 21.86 -5.99
CA VAL A 114 9.57 23.07 -5.24
C VAL A 114 10.98 22.93 -4.68
N ILE A 115 11.33 21.81 -4.04
CA ILE A 115 12.69 21.57 -3.53
C ILE A 115 13.72 21.63 -4.66
N LEU A 116 13.44 21.02 -5.81
CA LEU A 116 14.34 21.02 -6.96
C LEU A 116 14.50 22.42 -7.54
N TYR A 117 13.42 23.21 -7.60
CA TYR A 117 13.46 24.60 -8.02
C TYR A 117 14.25 25.49 -7.06
N GLU A 118 14.05 25.35 -5.75
CA GLU A 118 14.83 26.08 -4.74
C GLU A 118 16.31 25.71 -4.80
N SER A 119 16.63 24.42 -4.94
CA SER A 119 18.00 23.95 -5.13
C SER A 119 18.65 24.60 -6.36
N TYR A 120 17.95 24.62 -7.50
CA TYR A 120 18.42 25.28 -8.71
C TYR A 120 18.68 26.77 -8.47
N GLN A 121 17.78 27.48 -7.77
CA GLN A 121 17.99 28.89 -7.44
C GLN A 121 19.21 29.12 -6.54
N ARG A 122 19.40 28.27 -5.53
CA ARG A 122 20.54 28.34 -4.59
C ARG A 122 21.89 28.10 -5.28
N PHE A 123 21.90 27.41 -6.41
CA PHE A 123 23.11 27.23 -7.22
C PHE A 123 23.62 28.56 -7.81
N TYR A 124 22.72 29.45 -8.22
CA TYR A 124 23.08 30.76 -8.79
C TYR A 124 23.15 31.87 -7.76
N ASN A 125 22.28 31.82 -6.74
CA ASN A 125 22.22 32.79 -5.66
C ASN A 125 22.38 32.07 -4.32
N PRO A 126 23.62 31.81 -3.87
CA PRO A 126 23.86 31.14 -2.61
C PRO A 126 23.23 31.92 -1.46
N VAL A 127 22.32 31.27 -0.72
CA VAL A 127 21.70 31.82 0.48
C VAL A 127 22.56 31.42 1.68
N ASP A 128 22.76 32.34 2.63
CA ASP A 128 23.39 32.01 3.91
C ASP A 128 22.37 31.21 4.75
N LEU A 129 22.68 29.92 4.94
CA LEU A 129 21.92 29.02 5.81
C LEU A 129 22.40 29.23 7.25
N ASP A 130 21.48 29.28 8.22
CA ASP A 130 21.85 29.17 9.65
C ASP A 130 22.17 27.69 9.95
N PRO A 131 23.46 27.31 10.07
CA PRO A 131 23.81 25.91 10.22
C PRO A 131 23.29 25.32 11.53
N THR A 132 23.17 26.15 12.56
CA THR A 132 22.70 25.73 13.89
C THR A 132 21.24 25.34 13.81
N MET A 133 20.41 26.19 13.20
CA MET A 133 18.99 25.94 13.06
C MET A 133 18.74 24.75 12.12
N THR A 134 19.41 24.69 10.96
CA THR A 134 19.24 23.59 10.01
C THR A 134 19.62 22.24 10.60
N ILE A 135 20.75 22.14 11.32
CA ILE A 135 21.16 20.90 12.00
C ILE A 135 20.16 20.52 13.09
N LEU A 136 19.66 21.49 13.86
CA LEU A 136 18.68 21.25 14.92
C LEU A 136 17.39 20.64 14.35
N LEU A 137 16.85 21.21 13.27
CA LEU A 137 15.64 20.71 12.61
C LEU A 137 15.86 19.31 12.01
N ALA A 138 16.93 19.14 11.23
CA ALA A 138 17.24 17.86 10.62
C ALA A 138 17.50 16.76 11.67
N THR A 139 18.07 17.11 12.82
CA THR A 139 18.24 16.16 13.95
C THR A 139 16.90 15.84 14.62
N GLY A 140 16.01 16.82 14.78
CA GLY A 140 14.66 16.62 15.29
C GLY A 140 13.88 15.64 14.41
N GLY A 141 13.82 15.89 13.10
CA GLY A 141 13.22 15.00 12.12
C GLY A 141 13.86 13.61 12.12
N LEU A 142 15.20 13.53 12.19
CA LEU A 142 15.92 12.26 12.30
C LEU A 142 15.51 11.45 13.54
N VAL A 143 15.38 12.08 14.70
CA VAL A 143 14.93 11.41 15.94
C VAL A 143 13.51 10.88 15.78
N VAL A 144 12.60 11.67 15.21
CA VAL A 144 11.21 11.27 14.94
C VAL A 144 11.15 10.07 13.98
N ASN A 145 11.91 10.12 12.89
CA ASN A 145 11.96 9.07 11.89
C ASN A 145 12.58 7.78 12.46
N VAL A 146 13.71 7.87 13.17
CA VAL A 146 14.34 6.71 13.81
C VAL A 146 13.44 6.08 14.87
N ALA A 147 12.75 6.89 15.68
CA ALA A 147 11.78 6.38 16.65
C ALA A 147 10.62 5.64 15.96
N SER A 148 10.13 6.18 14.84
CA SER A 148 9.07 5.56 14.03
C SER A 148 9.52 4.25 13.38
N VAL A 149 10.73 4.21 12.81
CA VAL A 149 11.36 3.00 12.25
C VAL A 149 11.53 1.93 13.33
N GLY A 150 12.06 2.31 14.49
CA GLY A 150 12.24 1.40 15.63
C GLY A 150 10.92 0.83 16.15
N TYR A 151 9.84 1.61 16.08
CA TYR A 151 8.51 1.17 16.46
C TYR A 151 7.84 0.25 15.42
N LEU A 152 8.11 0.46 14.13
CA LEU A 152 7.61 -0.41 13.06
C LEU A 152 8.35 -1.75 12.97
N HIS A 153 9.59 -1.83 13.47
CA HIS A 153 10.44 -3.02 13.35
C HIS A 153 9.78 -4.31 13.90
N GLY A 154 9.83 -5.39 13.12
CA GLY A 154 9.31 -6.71 13.48
C GLY A 154 9.40 -7.70 12.30
N ASP A 155 9.37 -9.00 12.60
CA ASP A 155 9.68 -10.09 11.63
C ASP A 155 8.59 -10.29 10.55
N GLU A 156 7.37 -9.77 10.75
CA GLU A 156 6.26 -9.83 9.80
C GLU A 156 5.67 -8.43 9.59
N LEU A 157 6.24 -7.67 8.65
CA LEU A 157 5.66 -6.41 8.17
C LEU A 157 4.61 -6.71 7.10
N SER A 158 3.38 -6.29 7.32
CA SER A 158 2.35 -6.23 6.28
C SER A 158 2.79 -5.31 5.12
N LEU A 159 2.20 -5.46 3.94
CA LEU A 159 2.58 -4.65 2.75
C LEU A 159 2.51 -3.15 3.03
N ASN A 160 1.48 -2.69 3.72
CA ASN A 160 1.31 -1.27 4.08
C ASN A 160 2.36 -0.81 5.11
N GLU A 161 2.69 -1.64 6.12
CA GLU A 161 3.77 -1.34 7.07
C GLU A 161 5.14 -1.35 6.40
N ARG A 162 5.35 -2.22 5.40
CA ARG A 162 6.60 -2.30 4.64
C ARG A 162 6.78 -1.05 3.76
N GLY A 163 5.70 -0.58 3.14
CA GLY A 163 5.67 0.71 2.42
C GLY A 163 6.01 1.88 3.34
N ALA A 164 5.34 1.99 4.49
CA ALA A 164 5.63 3.00 5.51
C ALA A 164 7.07 2.91 6.04
N PHE A 165 7.60 1.69 6.25
CA PHE A 165 8.96 1.47 6.72
C PHE A 165 10.01 1.98 5.72
N TYR A 166 9.87 1.65 4.44
CA TYR A 166 10.80 2.12 3.41
C TYR A 166 10.72 3.64 3.21
N HIS A 167 9.53 4.23 3.35
CA HIS A 167 9.36 5.68 3.32
C HIS A 167 10.12 6.35 4.47
N LEU A 168 9.89 5.91 5.72
CA LEU A 168 10.62 6.41 6.90
C LEU A 168 12.14 6.23 6.80
N LEU A 169 12.60 5.14 6.18
CA LEU A 169 14.02 4.91 5.94
C LEU A 169 14.59 5.91 4.93
N GLY A 170 13.81 6.24 3.90
CA GLY A 170 14.11 7.31 2.95
C GLY A 170 14.25 8.66 3.65
N ASP A 171 13.29 9.03 4.49
CA ASP A 171 13.29 10.30 5.23
C ASP A 171 14.44 10.36 6.24
N THR A 172 14.73 9.25 6.92
CA THR A 172 15.93 9.10 7.78
C THR A 172 17.21 9.38 6.99
N GLY A 173 17.34 8.79 5.79
CA GLY A 173 18.48 9.01 4.90
C GLY A 173 18.59 10.46 4.44
N ALA A 174 17.46 11.10 4.13
CA ALA A 174 17.40 12.51 3.76
C ALA A 174 17.84 13.42 4.92
N SER A 175 17.35 13.18 6.15
CA SER A 175 17.78 13.95 7.33
C SER A 175 19.29 13.83 7.57
N VAL A 176 19.86 12.61 7.46
CA VAL A 176 21.31 12.40 7.58
C VAL A 176 22.08 13.16 6.48
N ALA A 177 21.60 13.11 5.23
CA ALA A 177 22.22 13.83 4.13
C ALA A 177 22.22 15.35 4.37
N VAL A 178 21.11 15.92 4.88
CA VAL A 178 21.02 17.34 5.23
C VAL A 178 21.99 17.71 6.36
N ILE A 179 22.10 16.88 7.41
CA ILE A 179 23.05 17.13 8.52
C ILE A 179 24.49 17.13 8.00
N ILE A 180 24.88 16.12 7.22
CA ILE A 180 26.24 16.01 6.65
C ILE A 180 26.51 17.19 5.72
N SER A 181 25.57 17.51 4.81
CA SER A 181 25.68 18.65 3.90
C SER A 181 25.91 19.95 4.65
N THR A 182 25.07 20.23 5.65
CA THR A 182 25.13 21.46 6.45
C THR A 182 26.45 21.55 7.22
N ALA A 183 26.93 20.44 7.79
CA ALA A 183 28.22 20.37 8.47
C ALA A 183 29.39 20.66 7.52
N ILE A 184 29.34 20.13 6.29
CA ILE A 184 30.36 20.41 5.25
C ILE A 184 30.34 21.89 4.86
N VAL A 185 29.15 22.47 4.63
CA VAL A 185 29.00 23.89 4.33
C VAL A 185 29.56 24.76 5.48
N ALA A 186 29.27 24.39 6.73
CA ALA A 186 29.72 25.15 7.89
C ALA A 186 31.24 25.11 8.13
N VAL A 187 31.90 23.98 7.82
CA VAL A 187 33.34 23.80 8.08
C VAL A 187 34.20 24.21 6.88
N PHE A 188 33.79 23.86 5.67
CA PHE A 188 34.58 24.04 4.45
C PHE A 188 34.11 25.23 3.60
N GLU A 189 33.01 25.89 3.98
CA GLU A 189 32.39 27.00 3.24
C GLU A 189 32.01 26.66 1.79
N ILE A 190 31.91 25.36 1.46
CA ILE A 190 31.53 24.88 0.13
C ILE A 190 30.01 24.95 -0.01
N ARG A 191 29.50 26.15 -0.31
CA ARG A 191 28.05 26.44 -0.39
C ARG A 191 27.28 25.58 -1.41
N MET A 192 27.97 24.99 -2.40
CA MET A 192 27.35 24.14 -3.42
C MET A 192 26.91 22.77 -2.92
N VAL A 193 27.39 22.33 -1.75
CA VAL A 193 27.03 21.01 -1.20
C VAL A 193 25.54 20.96 -0.83
N ASP A 194 24.98 22.04 -0.29
CA ASP A 194 23.56 22.14 0.06
C ASP A 194 22.62 21.96 -1.15
N PRO A 195 22.70 22.77 -2.22
CA PRO A 195 21.83 22.62 -3.37
C PRO A 195 22.01 21.25 -4.05
N ILE A 196 23.23 20.72 -4.14
CA ILE A 196 23.46 19.38 -4.70
C ILE A 196 22.73 18.31 -3.86
N THR A 197 22.85 18.39 -2.53
CA THR A 197 22.20 17.44 -1.62
C THR A 197 20.68 17.54 -1.72
N ALA A 198 20.12 18.75 -1.71
CA ALA A 198 18.69 18.99 -1.87
C ALA A 198 18.16 18.48 -3.22
N ALA A 199 18.91 18.66 -4.31
CA ALA A 199 18.54 18.13 -5.62
C ALA A 199 18.53 16.59 -5.65
N LEU A 200 19.52 15.95 -5.03
CA LEU A 200 19.57 14.49 -4.93
C LEU A 200 18.38 13.94 -4.14
N ILE A 201 18.04 14.56 -3.00
CA ILE A 201 16.86 14.20 -2.20
C ILE A 201 15.59 14.37 -3.04
N ALA A 202 15.42 15.49 -3.74
CA ALA A 202 14.26 15.74 -4.59
C ALA A 202 14.11 14.69 -5.71
N VAL A 203 15.21 14.24 -6.33
CA VAL A 203 15.17 13.18 -7.35
C VAL A 203 14.70 11.85 -6.74
N VAL A 204 15.16 11.49 -5.54
CA VAL A 204 14.70 10.29 -4.83
C VAL A 204 13.21 10.39 -4.50
N ILE A 205 12.72 11.55 -4.03
CA ILE A 205 11.30 11.77 -3.75
C ILE A 205 10.47 11.64 -5.03
N ILE A 206 10.90 12.24 -6.16
CA ILE A 206 10.19 12.12 -7.44
C ILE A 206 10.12 10.66 -7.90
N TRP A 207 11.22 9.91 -7.79
CA TRP A 207 11.25 8.50 -8.17
C TRP A 207 10.32 7.65 -7.29
N SER A 208 10.30 7.90 -5.98
CA SER A 208 9.37 7.28 -5.04
C SER A 208 7.92 7.61 -5.41
N ALA A 209 7.60 8.90 -5.60
CA ALA A 209 6.27 9.36 -5.99
C ALA A 209 5.82 8.69 -7.29
N TYR A 210 6.68 8.67 -8.33
CA TYR A 210 6.37 8.00 -9.60
C TYR A 210 6.00 6.52 -9.41
N THR A 211 6.76 5.79 -8.57
CA THR A 211 6.50 4.38 -8.27
C THR A 211 5.15 4.22 -7.58
N VAL A 212 4.86 5.01 -6.54
CA VAL A 212 3.59 4.99 -5.82
C VAL A 212 2.41 5.35 -6.73
N LEU A 213 2.53 6.38 -7.57
CA LEU A 213 1.49 6.75 -8.55
C LEU A 213 1.22 5.59 -9.51
N ARG A 214 2.27 5.00 -10.08
CA ARG A 214 2.14 3.91 -11.05
C ARG A 214 1.47 2.70 -10.41
N ASP A 215 1.92 2.27 -9.23
CA ASP A 215 1.37 1.10 -8.55
C ASP A 215 -0.09 1.34 -8.15
N SER A 216 -0.43 2.54 -7.68
CA SER A 216 -1.80 2.92 -7.35
C SER A 216 -2.71 2.97 -8.58
N LEU A 217 -2.20 3.48 -9.71
CA LEU A 217 -2.93 3.49 -10.98
C LEU A 217 -3.11 2.07 -11.52
N ASP A 218 -2.09 1.22 -11.43
CA ASP A 218 -2.18 -0.19 -11.81
C ASP A 218 -3.32 -0.89 -11.02
N LEU A 219 -3.44 -0.63 -9.71
CA LEU A 219 -4.56 -1.13 -8.89
C LEU A 219 -5.92 -0.55 -9.30
N LEU A 220 -6.02 0.77 -9.51
CA LEU A 220 -7.28 1.43 -9.88
C LEU A 220 -7.76 1.05 -11.29
N LEU A 221 -6.81 0.75 -12.19
CA LEU A 221 -7.08 0.28 -13.56
C LEU A 221 -7.25 -1.24 -13.62
N GLU A 222 -7.37 -1.92 -12.48
CA GLU A 222 -7.67 -3.35 -12.40
C GLU A 222 -6.63 -4.23 -13.11
N ARG A 223 -5.37 -3.79 -13.08
CA ARG A 223 -4.27 -4.56 -13.67
C ARG A 223 -4.13 -5.89 -12.95
N SER A 224 -3.89 -6.95 -13.73
CA SER A 224 -3.62 -8.27 -13.17
C SER A 224 -2.26 -8.31 -12.47
N PRO A 225 -2.18 -8.86 -11.23
CA PRO A 225 -0.91 -8.97 -10.51
C PRO A 225 -0.03 -10.12 -11.00
N ILE A 226 -0.64 -11.09 -11.70
CA ILE A 226 0.02 -12.28 -12.22
C ILE A 226 -0.17 -12.35 -13.74
N PRO A 227 0.79 -12.87 -14.50
CA PRO A 227 0.58 -13.08 -15.93
C PRO A 227 -0.55 -14.09 -16.15
N ILE A 228 -1.60 -13.65 -16.85
CA ILE A 228 -2.77 -14.51 -17.16
C ILE A 228 -2.34 -15.79 -17.90
N ALA A 229 -1.29 -15.72 -18.71
CA ALA A 229 -0.73 -16.87 -19.42
C ALA A 229 -0.24 -17.98 -18.47
N ASP A 230 0.39 -17.61 -17.34
CA ASP A 230 0.89 -18.58 -16.37
C ASP A 230 -0.27 -19.26 -15.64
N LEU A 231 -1.32 -18.49 -15.33
CA LEU A 231 -2.54 -19.02 -14.72
C LEU A 231 -3.28 -19.98 -15.66
N GLN A 232 -3.43 -19.59 -16.93
CA GLN A 232 -4.01 -20.45 -17.96
C GLN A 232 -3.21 -21.74 -18.13
N ALA A 233 -1.87 -21.67 -18.19
CA ALA A 233 -1.02 -22.85 -18.29
C ALA A 233 -1.17 -23.78 -17.07
N SER A 234 -1.28 -23.21 -15.86
CA SER A 234 -1.51 -23.97 -14.63
C SER A 234 -2.85 -24.71 -14.67
N LEU A 235 -3.93 -24.04 -15.10
CA LEU A 235 -5.26 -24.65 -15.21
C LEU A 235 -5.32 -25.72 -16.30
N MET A 236 -4.69 -25.48 -17.45
CA MET A 236 -4.59 -26.44 -18.55
C MET A 236 -3.78 -27.70 -18.21
N SER A 237 -3.05 -27.70 -17.08
CA SER A 237 -2.34 -28.90 -16.59
C SER A 237 -3.26 -29.92 -15.91
N ILE A 238 -4.51 -29.56 -15.64
CA ILE A 238 -5.52 -30.44 -15.03
C ILE A 238 -6.15 -31.29 -16.13
N GLU A 239 -6.10 -32.61 -16.01
CA GLU A 239 -6.50 -33.56 -17.07
C GLU A 239 -7.94 -33.36 -17.59
N SER A 240 -8.87 -32.94 -16.71
CA SER A 240 -10.28 -32.71 -17.06
C SER A 240 -10.58 -31.33 -17.66
N VAL A 241 -9.56 -30.47 -17.81
CA VAL A 241 -9.68 -29.12 -18.39
C VAL A 241 -9.31 -29.18 -19.87
N GLU A 242 -10.27 -28.90 -20.75
CA GLU A 242 -10.06 -28.90 -22.20
C GLU A 242 -9.55 -27.55 -22.72
N ALA A 243 -10.07 -26.46 -22.16
CA ALA A 243 -9.72 -25.10 -22.54
C ALA A 243 -10.06 -24.10 -21.42
N VAL A 244 -9.29 -23.02 -21.32
CA VAL A 244 -9.67 -21.83 -20.54
C VAL A 244 -10.25 -20.81 -21.51
N GLU A 245 -11.57 -20.60 -21.47
CA GLU A 245 -12.27 -19.72 -22.42
C GLU A 245 -12.13 -18.24 -22.03
N ASP A 246 -12.14 -17.97 -20.72
CA ASP A 246 -12.04 -16.62 -20.19
C ASP A 246 -11.33 -16.64 -18.84
N CYS A 247 -10.50 -15.64 -18.59
CA CYS A 247 -9.71 -15.54 -17.36
C CYS A 247 -9.37 -14.09 -17.09
N HIS A 248 -10.14 -13.47 -16.19
CA HIS A 248 -9.89 -12.11 -15.72
C HIS A 248 -9.46 -12.17 -14.28
N VAL A 249 -8.34 -11.50 -13.98
CA VAL A 249 -7.82 -11.40 -12.62
C VAL A 249 -7.39 -9.96 -12.40
N TRP A 250 -7.85 -9.35 -11.33
CA TRP A 250 -7.54 -7.97 -10.96
C TRP A 250 -7.33 -7.84 -9.46
N GLN A 251 -6.67 -6.77 -9.04
CA GLN A 251 -6.54 -6.42 -7.63
C GLN A 251 -7.49 -5.29 -7.25
N VAL A 252 -8.18 -5.44 -6.12
CA VAL A 252 -9.02 -4.40 -5.52
C VAL A 252 -8.19 -3.51 -4.60
N CYS A 253 -7.28 -4.12 -3.85
CA CYS A 253 -6.25 -3.47 -3.04
C CYS A 253 -5.04 -4.40 -2.93
N SER A 254 -4.02 -4.02 -2.15
CA SER A 254 -2.79 -4.81 -1.99
C SER A 254 -3.01 -6.21 -1.37
N ARG A 255 -4.16 -6.44 -0.72
CA ARG A 255 -4.49 -7.67 0.02
C ARG A 255 -5.73 -8.41 -0.51
N LEU A 256 -6.32 -7.94 -1.62
CA LEU A 256 -7.53 -8.53 -2.17
C LEU A 256 -7.41 -8.64 -3.70
N THR A 257 -7.05 -9.84 -4.14
CA THR A 257 -7.00 -10.24 -5.54
C THR A 257 -8.25 -11.03 -5.88
N ILE A 258 -8.96 -10.59 -6.92
CA ILE A 258 -10.21 -11.20 -7.37
C ILE A 258 -10.03 -11.74 -8.78
N GLY A 259 -10.72 -12.84 -9.09
CA GLY A 259 -10.76 -13.35 -10.46
C GLY A 259 -12.08 -13.96 -10.88
N THR A 260 -12.32 -13.97 -12.19
CA THR A 260 -13.37 -14.75 -12.84
C THR A 260 -12.72 -15.64 -13.88
N VAL A 261 -13.02 -16.93 -13.82
CA VAL A 261 -12.43 -17.93 -14.70
C VAL A 261 -13.53 -18.79 -15.28
N ARG A 262 -13.54 -18.92 -16.61
CA ARG A 262 -14.42 -19.79 -17.34
C ARG A 262 -13.63 -20.89 -18.02
N VAL A 263 -13.97 -22.14 -17.68
CA VAL A 263 -13.19 -23.31 -18.09
C VAL A 263 -14.09 -24.30 -18.79
N LYS A 264 -13.69 -24.74 -19.99
CA LYS A 264 -14.31 -25.85 -20.71
C LYS A 264 -13.78 -27.16 -20.14
N VAL A 265 -14.68 -28.05 -19.74
CA VAL A 265 -14.34 -29.31 -19.06
C VAL A 265 -14.98 -30.51 -19.74
N SER A 266 -14.31 -31.67 -19.65
CA SER A 266 -14.74 -32.91 -20.30
C SER A 266 -15.67 -33.78 -19.42
N VAL A 267 -16.10 -33.26 -18.27
CA VAL A 267 -16.85 -34.01 -17.24
C VAL A 267 -18.33 -33.61 -17.21
N ASP A 268 -19.22 -34.60 -17.24
CA ASP A 268 -20.68 -34.40 -17.35
C ASP A 268 -21.44 -34.61 -16.03
N SER A 269 -20.85 -35.34 -15.07
CA SER A 269 -21.49 -35.60 -13.78
C SER A 269 -21.32 -34.41 -12.82
N LEU A 270 -22.39 -34.02 -12.14
CA LEU A 270 -22.37 -32.94 -11.14
C LEU A 270 -21.31 -33.17 -10.05
N ASN A 271 -21.22 -34.39 -9.52
CA ASN A 271 -20.24 -34.70 -8.46
C ASN A 271 -18.79 -34.50 -8.94
N THR A 272 -18.47 -34.93 -10.15
CA THR A 272 -17.12 -34.79 -10.72
C THR A 272 -16.82 -33.33 -11.07
N GLN A 273 -17.84 -32.56 -11.48
CA GLN A 273 -17.71 -31.11 -11.67
C GLN A 273 -17.43 -30.39 -10.36
N GLU A 274 -18.07 -30.78 -9.24
CA GLU A 274 -17.80 -30.21 -7.92
C GLU A 274 -16.36 -30.50 -7.45
N GLU A 275 -15.87 -31.74 -7.60
CA GLU A 275 -14.49 -32.13 -7.28
C GLU A 275 -13.46 -31.35 -8.12
N LEU A 276 -13.73 -31.20 -9.42
CA LEU A 276 -12.89 -30.42 -10.33
C LEU A 276 -12.89 -28.93 -9.97
N ARG A 277 -14.06 -28.37 -9.63
CA ARG A 277 -14.19 -26.98 -9.21
C ARG A 277 -13.38 -26.71 -7.95
N ALA A 278 -13.42 -27.61 -6.97
CA ALA A 278 -12.61 -27.52 -5.75
C ALA A 278 -11.11 -27.52 -6.07
N THR A 279 -10.67 -28.42 -6.96
CA THR A 279 -9.27 -28.50 -7.41
C THR A 279 -8.81 -27.21 -8.10
N ILE A 280 -9.66 -26.63 -8.96
CA ILE A 280 -9.39 -25.35 -9.61
C ILE A 280 -9.30 -24.23 -8.58
N HIS A 281 -10.22 -24.16 -7.62
CA HIS A 281 -10.18 -23.16 -6.54
C HIS A 281 -8.89 -23.25 -5.72
N GLU A 282 -8.42 -24.46 -5.40
CA GLU A 282 -7.16 -24.66 -4.67
C GLU A 282 -5.96 -24.14 -5.49
N ARG A 283 -5.87 -24.49 -6.78
CA ARG A 283 -4.82 -23.98 -7.68
C ARG A 283 -4.82 -22.46 -7.82
N LEU A 284 -6.01 -21.85 -7.88
CA LEU A 284 -6.16 -20.39 -7.96
C LEU A 284 -5.79 -19.71 -6.63
N ARG A 285 -6.14 -20.33 -5.50
CA ARG A 285 -5.72 -19.86 -4.17
C ARG A 285 -4.19 -19.92 -4.02
N ASP A 286 -3.56 -21.01 -4.45
CA ASP A 286 -2.10 -21.16 -4.42
C ASP A 286 -1.39 -20.12 -5.31
N ALA A 287 -2.05 -19.66 -6.37
CA ALA A 287 -1.58 -18.58 -7.23
C ALA A 287 -1.81 -17.18 -6.62
N GLY A 288 -2.40 -17.08 -5.42
CA GLY A 288 -2.60 -15.84 -4.68
C GLY A 288 -3.92 -15.12 -4.94
N LEU A 289 -4.96 -15.83 -5.43
CA LEU A 289 -6.30 -15.26 -5.58
C LEU A 289 -7.13 -15.48 -4.31
N ASP A 290 -7.65 -14.39 -3.74
CA ASP A 290 -8.40 -14.40 -2.49
C ASP A 290 -9.88 -14.75 -2.72
N HIS A 291 -10.47 -14.18 -3.78
CA HIS A 291 -11.86 -14.42 -4.15
C HIS A 291 -11.96 -14.74 -5.64
N VAL A 292 -12.51 -15.89 -5.98
CA VAL A 292 -12.60 -16.34 -7.37
C VAL A 292 -13.99 -16.88 -7.66
N THR A 293 -14.50 -16.56 -8.85
CA THR A 293 -15.68 -17.23 -9.41
C THR A 293 -15.24 -18.12 -10.56
N VAL A 294 -15.43 -19.44 -10.41
CA VAL A 294 -15.16 -20.43 -11.46
C VAL A 294 -16.49 -20.85 -12.10
N GLU A 295 -16.59 -20.68 -13.42
CA GLU A 295 -17.68 -21.22 -14.23
C GLU A 295 -17.15 -22.41 -15.04
N LEU A 296 -17.76 -23.59 -14.85
CA LEU A 296 -17.47 -24.78 -15.64
C LEU A 296 -18.48 -24.88 -16.77
N VAL A 297 -17.98 -25.02 -17.99
CA VAL A 297 -18.80 -25.11 -19.20
C VAL A 297 -18.54 -26.46 -19.87
N ASN A 298 -19.62 -27.13 -20.28
CA ASN A 298 -19.56 -28.28 -21.17
C ASN A 298 -20.20 -27.95 -22.52
N GLU A 299 -20.10 -28.83 -23.52
CA GLU A 299 -20.65 -28.56 -24.86
C GLU A 299 -22.16 -28.23 -24.85
N ALA A 300 -22.90 -28.67 -23.83
CA ALA A 300 -24.33 -28.44 -23.68
C ALA A 300 -24.72 -27.08 -23.07
N THR A 301 -23.81 -26.37 -22.37
CA THR A 301 -24.12 -25.15 -21.59
C THR A 301 -23.47 -23.87 -22.13
N THR A 302 -23.28 -23.78 -23.45
CA THR A 302 -22.69 -22.58 -24.08
C THR A 302 -23.70 -21.42 -24.13
N HIS A 303 -23.90 -20.72 -23.00
CA HIS A 303 -24.64 -19.48 -22.93
C HIS A 303 -23.67 -18.30 -22.74
N ARG A 304 -23.61 -17.38 -23.72
CA ARG A 304 -22.86 -16.12 -23.65
C ARG A 304 -23.83 -14.96 -23.85
N THR A 305 -23.79 -13.96 -22.97
CA THR A 305 -24.57 -12.73 -23.14
C THR A 305 -23.95 -11.82 -24.19
N THR A 306 -22.62 -11.73 -24.24
CA THR A 306 -21.83 -11.05 -25.29
C THR A 306 -20.45 -11.71 -25.42
N THR A 307 -19.83 -11.63 -26.60
CA THR A 307 -18.45 -12.09 -26.83
C THR A 307 -17.55 -10.87 -26.89
N HIS A 308 -16.82 -10.57 -25.82
CA HIS A 308 -15.73 -9.59 -25.89
C HIS A 308 -14.46 -10.35 -26.29
N THR A 309 -13.98 -10.06 -27.50
CA THR A 309 -12.65 -10.45 -27.94
C THR A 309 -11.71 -9.34 -27.50
N HIS A 310 -10.75 -9.66 -26.63
CA HIS A 310 -9.65 -8.77 -26.24
C HIS A 310 -8.56 -8.77 -27.30
#